data_AF-A0A355U361-F1
#
_entry.id   AF-A0A355U361-F1
#
_cell.length_a   1.000
_cell.length_b   1.000
_cell.length_c   1.000
_cell.angle_alpha   90.00
_cell.angle_beta   90.00
_cell.angle_gamma   90.00
#
_symmetry.space_group_name_H-M   'P 1'
#
loop_
_entity.id
_entity.type
_entity.pdbx_description
1 polymer ?
#
loop_
_entity_poly.entity_id
_entity_poly.type
_entity_poly.pdbx_seq_one_letter_code
_entity_poly.pdbx_strand_id
1 'polypeptide(L)'
;EGIFNKTINGVCLRDWSVKSTDGFPRFNGADNRPIYQNYRYTYVKDGKTTPIPNSYVLENTSKGYGYSANITVNMTPVEGLSLMAAYTHTASKELTGMPGSNASSVLNYMATVNGPNDPGLHNSQYVTPDRVVASVTHNDKS
;
A
#
# COMPACT_ATOMS: atom_id res chain seq x y z
N GLU A 1 -5.67 -24.10 -1.69
CA GLU A 1 -6.87 -23.24 -1.94
C GLU A 1 -6.44 -21.79 -2.11
N GLY A 2 -7.30 -20.92 -2.65
CA GLY A 2 -6.96 -19.50 -2.81
C GLY A 2 -8.17 -18.59 -2.95
N ILE A 3 -7.97 -17.31 -2.62
CA ILE A 3 -9.00 -16.27 -2.61
C ILE A 3 -8.43 -15.03 -3.31
N PHE A 4 -9.28 -14.33 -4.06
CA PHE A 4 -8.99 -13.04 -4.68
C PHE A 4 -10.06 -12.01 -4.31
N ASN A 5 -9.63 -10.81 -3.96
CA ASN A 5 -10.49 -9.69 -3.59
C ASN A 5 -10.09 -8.43 -4.39
N LYS A 6 -11.08 -7.65 -4.81
CA LYS A 6 -10.88 -6.37 -5.49
C LYS A 6 -11.52 -5.25 -4.66
N THR A 7 -10.79 -4.14 -4.51
CA THR A 7 -11.32 -2.95 -3.87
C THR A 7 -12.33 -2.27 -4.79
N ILE A 8 -13.57 -2.13 -4.32
CA ILE A 8 -14.61 -1.38 -5.04
C ILE A 8 -14.66 0.06 -4.54
N ASN A 9 -14.75 0.25 -3.21
CA ASN A 9 -14.77 1.55 -2.56
C ASN A 9 -13.77 1.57 -1.39
N GLY A 10 -12.53 1.95 -1.67
CA GLY A 10 -11.51 2.24 -0.67
C GLY A 10 -11.45 3.73 -0.37
N VAL A 11 -11.00 4.10 0.83
CA VAL A 11 -10.81 5.49 1.23
C VAL A 11 -9.40 5.93 0.82
N CYS A 12 -9.28 7.12 0.22
CA CYS A 12 -8.01 7.73 -0.13
C CYS A 12 -8.03 9.21 0.30
N LEU A 13 -6.98 9.65 0.99
CA LEU A 13 -6.82 11.05 1.36
C LEU A 13 -6.08 11.80 0.26
N ARG A 14 -6.52 13.02 -0.04
CA ARG A 14 -5.85 13.93 -0.99
C ARG A 14 -5.78 15.34 -0.41
N ASP A 15 -4.70 16.05 -0.71
CA ASP A 15 -4.53 17.46 -0.40
C ASP A 15 -4.86 18.31 -1.62
N TRP A 16 -6.04 18.92 -1.62
CA TRP A 16 -6.50 19.81 -2.70
C TRP A 16 -5.70 21.11 -2.79
N SER A 17 -4.80 21.39 -1.84
CA SER A 17 -3.86 22.50 -1.94
C SER A 17 -2.74 22.28 -2.94
N VAL A 18 -2.50 21.01 -3.32
CA VAL A 18 -1.41 20.58 -4.19
C VAL A 18 -1.92 20.37 -5.61
N LYS A 19 -1.22 20.97 -6.58
CA LYS A 19 -1.50 20.82 -8.01
C LYS A 19 -1.19 19.39 -8.46
N SER A 20 -1.88 18.92 -9.50
CA SER A 20 -1.45 17.70 -10.21
C SER A 20 -0.03 17.90 -10.73
N THR A 21 0.76 16.84 -10.71
CA THR A 21 2.09 16.83 -11.34
C THR A 21 2.02 16.76 -12.86
N ASP A 22 0.81 16.60 -13.41
CA ASP A 22 0.55 16.75 -14.84
C ASP A 22 0.90 18.17 -15.29
N GLY A 23 1.93 18.27 -16.14
CA GLY A 23 2.45 19.55 -16.62
C GLY A 23 3.62 20.12 -15.80
N PHE A 24 4.07 19.44 -14.74
CA PHE A 24 5.33 19.82 -14.09
C PHE A 24 6.51 19.51 -15.03
N PRO A 25 7.57 20.35 -15.02
CA PRO A 25 8.81 19.99 -15.69
C PRO A 25 9.34 18.68 -15.11
N ARG A 26 9.91 17.83 -15.97
CA ARG A 26 10.48 16.54 -15.59
C ARG A 26 11.99 16.56 -15.82
N PHE A 27 12.70 15.66 -15.15
CA PHE A 27 14.11 15.46 -15.44
C PHE A 27 14.32 15.01 -16.89
N ASN A 28 15.45 15.39 -17.49
CA ASN A 28 15.82 14.97 -18.84
C ASN A 28 16.55 13.61 -18.78
N GLY A 29 16.22 12.69 -19.70
CA GLY A 29 16.88 11.39 -19.83
C GLY A 29 16.02 10.21 -19.35
N ALA A 30 16.65 9.18 -18.78
CA ALA A 30 15.96 7.97 -18.31
C ALA A 30 15.11 8.22 -17.05
N ASP A 31 15.41 9.28 -16.30
CA ASP A 31 14.64 9.72 -15.15
C ASP A 31 13.52 10.66 -15.60
N ASN A 32 12.27 10.22 -15.45
CA ASN A 32 11.09 10.98 -15.83
C ASN A 32 10.34 11.54 -14.60
N ARG A 33 10.99 11.70 -13.45
CA ARG A 33 10.33 12.20 -12.24
C ARG A 33 9.96 13.68 -12.35
N PRO A 34 8.80 14.11 -11.82
CA PRO A 34 8.39 15.51 -11.82
C PRO A 34 9.26 16.35 -10.87
N ILE A 35 9.53 17.58 -11.27
CA ILE A 35 10.24 18.59 -10.47
C ILE A 35 9.21 19.47 -9.77
N TYR A 36 9.20 19.45 -8.44
CA TYR A 36 8.20 20.12 -7.61
C TYR A 36 8.50 21.61 -7.40
N GLN A 37 8.34 22.42 -8.44
CA GLN A 37 8.38 23.88 -8.35
C GLN A 37 6.95 24.45 -8.35
N ASN A 38 6.67 25.41 -7.47
CA ASN A 38 5.34 26.07 -7.37
C ASN A 38 4.15 25.08 -7.28
N TYR A 39 4.36 23.99 -6.55
CA TYR A 39 3.45 22.83 -6.50
C TYR A 39 2.14 23.10 -5.77
N ARG A 40 2.03 24.16 -4.98
CA ARG A 40 0.80 24.57 -4.31
C ARG A 40 0.01 25.58 -5.15
N TYR A 41 -1.30 25.58 -5.02
CA TYR A 41 -2.13 26.71 -5.44
C TYR A 41 -1.84 27.94 -4.57
N THR A 42 -2.07 29.11 -5.12
CA THR A 42 -1.79 30.40 -4.46
C THR A 42 -2.96 31.35 -4.64
N TYR A 43 -3.14 32.26 -3.70
CA TYR A 43 -4.12 33.33 -3.77
C TYR A 43 -3.43 34.68 -3.49
N VAL A 44 -4.03 35.77 -3.96
CA VAL A 44 -3.54 37.12 -3.67
C VAL A 44 -4.25 37.64 -2.44
N LYS A 45 -3.46 38.02 -1.43
CA LYS A 45 -3.94 38.69 -0.23
C LYS A 45 -3.08 39.92 0.00
N ASP A 46 -3.70 41.09 0.12
CA ASP A 46 -3.02 42.37 0.36
C ASP A 46 -1.91 42.66 -0.67
N GLY A 47 -2.15 42.35 -1.95
CA GLY A 47 -1.17 42.52 -3.03
C GLY A 47 -0.03 41.50 -3.05
N LYS A 48 -0.01 40.53 -2.14
CA LYS A 48 1.02 39.48 -2.06
C LYS A 48 0.48 38.11 -2.45
N THR A 49 1.20 37.41 -3.31
CA THR A 49 0.93 35.99 -3.63
C THR A 49 1.29 35.10 -2.45
N THR A 50 0.30 34.41 -1.90
CA THR A 50 0.45 33.52 -0.74
C THR A 50 -0.02 32.11 -1.09
N PRO A 51 0.69 31.03 -0.70
CA PRO A 51 0.22 29.66 -0.87
C PRO A 51 -1.09 29.44 -0.09
N ILE A 52 -2.03 28.71 -0.68
CA ILE A 52 -3.22 28.30 0.07
C ILE A 52 -2.82 27.32 1.19
N PRO A 53 -3.51 27.34 2.35
CA PRO A 53 -3.32 26.34 3.40
C PRO A 53 -3.63 24.92 2.89
N ASN A 54 -3.08 23.90 3.55
CA ASN A 54 -3.38 22.50 3.24
C ASN A 54 -4.89 22.23 3.39
N SER A 55 -5.46 21.49 2.43
CA SER A 55 -6.90 21.18 2.40
C SER A 55 -7.08 19.70 2.13
N TYR A 56 -7.31 18.93 3.19
CA TYR A 56 -7.40 17.48 3.10
C TYR A 56 -8.84 17.02 2.83
N VAL A 57 -9.01 16.20 1.80
CA VAL A 57 -10.30 15.65 1.36
C VAL A 57 -10.20 14.13 1.29
N LEU A 58 -11.24 13.46 1.79
CA LEU A 58 -11.39 12.01 1.64
C LEU A 58 -12.17 11.72 0.36
N GLU A 59 -11.56 10.92 -0.51
CA GLU A 59 -12.11 10.47 -1.77
C GLU A 59 -12.25 8.95 -1.78
N ASN A 60 -13.18 8.44 -2.59
CA ASN A 60 -13.32 7.00 -2.82
C ASN A 60 -12.44 6.57 -4.01
N THR A 61 -11.80 5.41 -3.89
CA THR A 61 -11.00 4.78 -4.94
C THR A 61 -11.38 3.33 -5.15
N SER A 62 -11.42 2.89 -6.40
CA SER A 62 -11.59 1.48 -6.78
C SER A 62 -10.26 0.81 -7.13
N LYS A 63 -9.13 1.46 -6.80
CA LYS A 63 -7.78 0.94 -7.05
C LYS A 63 -7.28 0.18 -5.83
N GLY A 64 -7.18 -1.13 -5.98
CA GLY A 64 -6.68 -2.04 -4.96
C GLY A 64 -7.14 -3.46 -5.22
N TYR A 65 -6.32 -4.43 -4.82
CA TYR A 65 -6.67 -5.84 -4.88
C TYR A 65 -5.80 -6.64 -3.92
N GLY A 66 -6.27 -7.80 -3.51
CA GLY A 66 -5.47 -8.73 -2.73
C GLY A 66 -5.80 -10.17 -3.09
N TYR A 67 -4.85 -11.06 -2.85
CA TYR A 67 -5.04 -12.49 -3.00
C TYR A 67 -4.27 -13.24 -1.91
N SER A 68 -4.76 -14.44 -1.59
CA SER A 68 -4.05 -15.37 -0.71
C SER A 68 -4.17 -16.78 -1.28
N ALA A 69 -3.08 -17.54 -1.21
CA ALA A 69 -3.02 -18.93 -1.61
C ALA A 69 -2.38 -19.76 -0.49
N ASN A 70 -2.98 -20.90 -0.17
CA ASN A 70 -2.48 -21.85 0.82
C ASN A 70 -2.27 -23.24 0.21
N ILE A 71 -1.15 -23.86 0.57
CA ILE A 71 -0.82 -25.25 0.29
C ILE A 71 -0.46 -25.90 1.62
N THR A 72 -1.11 -27.02 1.94
CA THR A 72 -0.84 -27.81 3.15
C THR A 72 -0.64 -29.28 2.78
N VAL A 73 0.40 -29.89 3.36
CA VAL A 73 0.79 -31.28 3.17
C VAL A 73 0.88 -31.94 4.55
N ASN A 74 0.20 -33.07 4.71
CA ASN A 74 0.28 -33.92 5.89
C ASN A 74 0.76 -35.29 5.43
N MET A 75 1.74 -35.86 6.15
CA MET A 75 2.29 -37.17 5.81
C MET A 75 2.67 -37.95 7.07
N THR A 76 2.54 -39.28 7.00
CA THR A 76 2.95 -40.21 8.06
C THR A 76 3.87 -41.24 7.43
N PRO A 77 5.16 -40.92 7.20
CA PRO A 77 6.05 -41.78 6.40
C PRO A 77 6.37 -43.11 7.08
N VAL A 78 6.37 -43.16 8.43
CA VAL A 78 6.53 -44.38 9.22
C VAL A 78 5.52 -44.38 10.38
N GLU A 79 5.15 -45.57 10.86
CA GLU A 79 4.28 -45.70 12.03
C GLU A 79 4.91 -44.99 13.24
N GLY A 80 4.16 -44.10 13.88
CA GLY A 80 4.65 -43.27 14.98
C GLY A 80 5.18 -41.90 14.57
N LEU A 81 5.50 -41.63 13.28
CA LEU A 81 6.00 -40.32 12.83
C LEU A 81 4.97 -39.57 11.98
N SER A 82 4.48 -38.43 12.46
CA SER A 82 3.56 -37.53 11.75
C SER A 82 4.24 -36.22 11.40
N LEU A 83 4.14 -35.80 10.15
CA LEU A 83 4.68 -34.55 9.64
C LEU A 83 3.56 -33.69 9.05
N MET A 84 3.61 -32.39 9.30
CA MET A 84 2.77 -31.39 8.64
C MET A 84 3.63 -30.25 8.15
N ALA A 85 3.33 -29.75 6.95
CA ALA A 85 3.92 -28.54 6.39
C ALA A 85 2.84 -27.73 5.68
N ALA A 86 2.79 -26.43 5.94
CA ALA A 86 1.87 -25.51 5.31
C ALA A 86 2.61 -24.24 4.87
N TYR A 87 2.26 -23.76 3.68
CA TYR A 87 2.75 -22.51 3.11
C TYR A 87 1.57 -21.66 2.66
N THR A 88 1.53 -20.42 3.15
CA THR A 88 0.55 -19.40 2.72
C THR A 88 1.30 -18.22 2.12
N HIS A 89 0.94 -17.85 0.89
CA HIS A 89 1.38 -16.62 0.25
C HIS A 89 0.21 -15.65 0.11
N THR A 90 0.37 -14.42 0.59
CA THR A 90 -0.66 -13.38 0.56
C THR A 90 -0.08 -12.09 -0.02
N ALA A 91 -0.72 -11.53 -1.03
CA ALA A 91 -0.40 -10.21 -1.51
C ALA A 91 -1.61 -9.30 -1.36
N SER A 92 -1.40 -8.09 -0.85
CA SER A 92 -2.42 -7.05 -0.80
C SER A 92 -1.82 -5.77 -1.36
N LYS A 93 -2.48 -5.19 -2.35
CA LYS A 93 -2.10 -3.94 -2.98
C LYS A 93 -3.18 -2.89 -2.77
N GLU A 94 -2.76 -1.73 -2.30
CA GLU A 94 -3.64 -0.61 -1.98
C GLU A 94 -3.02 0.72 -2.40
N LEU A 95 -3.84 1.76 -2.53
CA LEU A 95 -3.35 3.12 -2.73
C LEU A 95 -2.94 3.78 -1.42
N THR A 96 -3.54 3.41 -0.31
CA THR A 96 -3.19 3.90 1.02
C THR A 96 -3.82 3.01 2.07
N GLY A 97 -3.05 2.67 3.11
CA GLY A 97 -3.56 2.06 4.33
C GLY A 97 -3.95 3.10 5.39
N MET A 98 -4.00 4.39 5.01
CA MET A 98 -4.19 5.54 5.89
C MET A 98 -3.26 5.54 7.12
N PRO A 99 -1.92 5.45 6.92
CA PRO A 99 -0.99 5.38 8.04
C PRO A 99 -0.95 6.70 8.82
N GLY A 100 -1.10 6.65 10.14
CA GLY A 100 -0.91 7.81 11.01
C GLY A 100 -2.15 8.23 11.81
N SER A 101 -2.06 9.38 12.49
CA SER A 101 -3.07 9.87 13.45
C SER A 101 -3.72 11.19 13.03
N ASN A 102 -3.25 11.81 11.94
CA ASN A 102 -3.86 12.98 11.35
C ASN A 102 -3.70 12.98 9.81
N ALA A 103 -4.50 13.81 9.13
CA ALA A 103 -4.52 13.89 7.67
C ALA A 103 -3.14 14.22 7.05
N SER A 104 -2.36 15.09 7.70
CA SER A 104 -1.00 15.39 7.25
C SER A 104 -0.09 14.16 7.28
N SER A 105 -0.13 13.37 8.36
CA SER A 105 0.73 12.18 8.52
C SER A 105 0.42 11.09 7.49
N VAL A 106 -0.85 10.91 7.12
CA VAL A 106 -1.27 9.96 6.09
C VAL A 106 -0.56 10.21 4.76
N LEU A 107 -0.45 11.47 4.33
CA LEU A 107 0.22 11.79 3.06
C LEU A 107 1.74 11.75 3.17
N ASN A 108 2.30 12.12 4.34
CA ASN A 108 3.76 12.20 4.53
C ASN A 108 4.41 10.85 4.86
N TYR A 109 3.67 9.90 5.42
CA TYR A 109 4.17 8.55 5.73
C TYR A 109 4.12 7.60 4.53
N MET A 110 3.62 8.11 3.41
CA MET A 110 3.55 7.39 2.16
C MET A 110 4.65 7.89 1.22
N ALA A 111 5.62 7.00 0.93
CA ALA A 111 6.64 7.28 -0.06
C ALA A 111 6.01 7.31 -1.46
N THR A 112 6.14 8.43 -2.15
CA THR A 112 5.57 8.66 -3.48
C THR A 112 6.52 9.44 -4.36
N VAL A 113 6.54 9.07 -5.63
CA VAL A 113 7.34 9.74 -6.67
C VAL A 113 6.53 10.80 -7.41
N ASN A 114 5.22 10.60 -7.56
CA ASN A 114 4.32 11.51 -8.27
C ASN A 114 3.60 12.49 -7.34
N GLY A 115 3.93 12.48 -6.05
CA GLY A 115 3.54 13.48 -5.08
C GLY A 115 2.45 12.98 -4.15
N PRO A 116 2.08 13.78 -3.13
CA PRO A 116 1.22 13.31 -2.03
C PRO A 116 -0.15 12.81 -2.50
N ASN A 117 -0.66 13.30 -3.64
CA ASN A 117 -1.97 12.93 -4.18
C ASN A 117 -1.96 11.77 -5.17
N ASP A 118 -0.78 11.25 -5.51
CA ASP A 118 -0.59 10.10 -6.40
C ASP A 118 0.47 9.14 -5.84
N PRO A 119 0.15 8.40 -4.77
CA PRO A 119 1.08 7.42 -4.19
C PRO A 119 1.31 6.19 -5.07
N GLY A 120 0.48 5.96 -6.09
CA GLY A 120 0.51 4.73 -6.88
C GLY A 120 0.08 3.49 -6.09
N LEU A 121 -0.15 2.39 -6.81
CA LEU A 121 -0.54 1.13 -6.20
C LEU A 121 0.70 0.40 -5.66
N HIS A 122 0.75 0.19 -4.35
CA HIS A 122 1.88 -0.47 -3.67
C HIS A 122 1.38 -1.58 -2.74
N ASN A 123 2.31 -2.43 -2.28
CA ASN A 123 1.96 -3.47 -1.32
C ASN A 123 1.57 -2.83 0.02
N SER A 124 0.49 -3.35 0.61
CA SER A 124 0.03 -2.91 1.92
C SER A 124 1.12 -3.08 2.97
N GLN A 125 1.21 -2.13 3.90
CA GLN A 125 2.13 -2.23 5.05
C GLN A 125 1.63 -3.22 6.12
N TYR A 126 0.40 -3.73 5.96
CA TYR A 126 -0.28 -4.57 6.94
C TYR A 126 -0.42 -6.03 6.50
N VAL A 127 0.27 -6.43 5.43
CA VAL A 127 0.25 -7.81 4.93
C VAL A 127 1.53 -8.54 5.30
N THR A 128 1.41 -9.77 5.78
CA THR A 128 2.52 -10.72 5.88
C THR A 128 2.57 -11.52 4.58
N PRO A 129 3.59 -11.30 3.71
CA PRO A 129 3.56 -11.88 2.37
C PRO A 129 3.64 -13.40 2.38
N ASP A 130 4.50 -13.96 3.23
CA ASP A 130 4.80 -15.38 3.24
C ASP A 130 4.73 -15.92 4.67
N ARG A 131 4.02 -17.03 4.86
CA ARG A 131 3.93 -17.72 6.14
C ARG A 131 4.16 -19.21 5.93
N VAL A 132 5.13 -19.75 6.66
CA VAL A 132 5.45 -21.17 6.70
C VAL A 132 5.13 -21.70 8.09
N VAL A 133 4.46 -22.86 8.16
CA VAL A 133 4.22 -23.61 9.39
C VAL A 133 4.64 -25.06 9.13
N ALA A 134 5.40 -25.65 10.04
CA ALA A 134 5.75 -27.06 9.96
C ALA A 134 5.71 -27.68 11.35
N SER A 135 5.29 -28.94 11.44
CA SER A 135 5.32 -29.72 12.67
C SER A 135 5.77 -31.15 12.41
N VAL A 136 6.43 -31.70 13.43
CA VAL A 136 6.92 -33.07 13.46
C VAL A 136 6.52 -33.65 14.81
N THR A 137 5.79 -34.76 14.80
CA THR A 137 5.34 -35.44 16.00
C THR A 137 5.76 -36.90 15.94
N HIS A 138 6.41 -37.39 17.00
CA HIS A 138 6.76 -38.79 17.15
C HIS A 138 6.00 -39.38 18.34
N ASN A 139 5.24 -40.45 18.10
CA ASN A 139 4.52 -41.21 19.12
C ASN A 139 5.24 -42.55 19.31
N ASP A 140 5.73 -42.78 20.53
CA ASP A 140 6.27 -44.06 20.96
C ASP A 140 5.20 -44.85 21.74
N LYS A 141 5.18 -46.18 21.60
CA LYS A 141 4.32 -47.07 22.39
C LYS A 141 5.01 -47.32 23.73
N SER A 142 4.90 -46.36 24.65
CA SER A 142 5.32 -46.54 26.05
C SER A 142 4.20 -46.24 27.03
#